data_AF-A0A2R6PN02-F1
#
_entry.id   AF-A0A2R6PN02-F1
#
_cell.length_a   1.000
_cell.length_b   1.000
_cell.length_c   1.000
_cell.angle_alpha   90.00
_cell.angle_beta   90.00
_cell.angle_gamma   90.00
#
_symmetry.space_group_name_H-M   'P 1'
#
loop_
_entity.id
_entity.type
_entity.pdbx_description
1 polymer ?
#
loop_
_entity_poly.entity_id
_entity_poly.type
_entity_poly.pdbx_seq_one_letter_code
_entity_poly.pdbx_strand_id
1 'polypeptide(L)'
;MPIGIPDVAALADLFLIFLGGESGLIGGTSAAAPTFAGFVSLLNDARLRSGLPTLGFLNPLIYKIGELAPTGFNDITNGSNPGCGTEGFNATKGWDPITGLGTPNFGKLKDIVTGKSTIKINT
;
A
#
# COMPACT_ATOMS: atom_id res chain seq x y z
N MET A 1 4.68 9.37 -16.51
CA MET A 1 5.50 8.47 -15.68
C MET A 1 5.52 7.12 -16.39
N PRO A 2 6.69 6.48 -16.62
CA PRO A 2 6.71 5.12 -17.15
C PRO A 2 5.95 4.17 -16.21
N ILE A 3 5.32 3.13 -16.75
CA ILE A 3 4.54 2.15 -15.99
C ILE A 3 5.52 1.27 -15.21
N GLY A 4 5.67 1.53 -13.90
CA GLY A 4 6.46 0.73 -12.98
C GLY A 4 5.57 -0.10 -12.05
N ILE A 5 6.11 -1.20 -11.53
CA ILE A 5 5.48 -2.00 -10.48
C ILE A 5 6.44 -2.17 -9.30
N PRO A 6 5.93 -2.31 -8.07
CA PRO A 6 4.52 -2.18 -7.66
C PRO A 6 4.09 -0.72 -7.41
N ASP A 7 2.80 -0.49 -7.13
CA ASP A 7 2.31 0.83 -6.69
C ASP A 7 2.51 1.06 -5.17
N VAL A 8 2.29 0.00 -4.37
CA VAL A 8 2.40 -0.02 -2.91
C VAL A 8 2.92 -1.38 -2.43
N ALA A 9 3.37 -1.44 -1.18
CA ALA A 9 3.76 -2.66 -0.49
C ALA A 9 2.89 -2.92 0.76
N ALA A 10 2.86 -4.17 1.20
CA ALA A 10 2.37 -4.60 2.51
C ALA A 10 3.26 -5.74 3.02
N LEU A 11 3.08 -6.15 4.28
CA LEU A 11 3.76 -7.32 4.81
C LEU A 11 3.52 -8.51 3.87
N ALA A 12 4.57 -9.26 3.58
CA ALA A 12 4.55 -10.39 2.67
C ALA A 12 5.32 -11.61 3.22
N ASP A 13 5.56 -11.66 4.53
CA ASP A 13 6.29 -12.74 5.17
C ASP A 13 5.71 -13.03 6.56
N LEU A 14 5.91 -14.27 7.03
CA LEU A 14 5.47 -14.77 8.33
C LEU A 14 3.98 -14.57 8.64
N PHE A 15 3.11 -14.67 7.63
CA PHE A 15 1.66 -14.67 7.83
C PHE A 15 1.21 -16.00 8.42
N LEU A 16 0.61 -15.94 9.61
CA LEU A 16 -0.09 -17.08 10.20
C LEU A 16 -1.39 -17.34 9.45
N ILE A 17 -1.51 -18.52 8.86
CA ILE A 17 -2.72 -19.01 8.20
C ILE A 17 -3.17 -20.32 8.82
N PHE A 18 -4.44 -20.67 8.59
CA PHE A 18 -4.98 -22.00 8.85
C PHE A 18 -5.38 -22.65 7.52
N LEU A 19 -4.79 -23.81 7.22
CA LEU A 19 -5.08 -24.57 6.01
C LEU A 19 -5.33 -26.03 6.38
N GLY A 20 -6.49 -26.56 5.98
CA GLY A 20 -6.85 -27.94 6.34
C GLY A 20 -7.01 -28.19 7.84
N GLY A 21 -7.23 -27.15 8.65
CA GLY A 21 -7.32 -27.24 10.11
C GLY A 21 -5.99 -27.10 10.86
N GLU A 22 -4.87 -27.00 10.15
CA GLU A 22 -3.55 -26.80 10.73
C GLU A 22 -3.07 -25.36 10.56
N SER A 23 -2.35 -24.84 11.55
CA SER A 23 -1.74 -23.51 11.47
C SER A 23 -0.34 -23.58 10.85
N GLY A 24 0.00 -22.62 10.00
CA GLY A 24 1.33 -22.49 9.43
C GLY A 24 1.68 -21.04 9.09
N LEU A 25 2.97 -20.76 8.95
CA LEU A 25 3.47 -19.47 8.48
C LEU A 25 3.71 -19.55 6.97
N ILE A 26 3.23 -18.55 6.23
CA ILE A 26 3.49 -18.38 4.80
C ILE A 26 4.07 -16.99 4.52
N GLY A 27 4.70 -16.84 3.36
CA GLY A 27 5.06 -15.55 2.79
C GLY A 27 4.49 -15.37 1.39
N GLY A 28 5.04 -14.40 0.67
CA GLY A 28 4.67 -14.04 -0.68
C GLY A 28 3.72 -12.84 -0.77
N THR A 29 3.79 -12.15 -1.90
CA THR A 29 2.90 -11.03 -2.23
C THR A 29 1.43 -11.44 -2.32
N SER A 30 1.15 -12.74 -2.46
CA SER A 30 -0.19 -13.32 -2.31
C SER A 30 -0.82 -13.05 -0.94
N ALA A 31 -0.03 -12.88 0.13
CA ALA A 31 -0.53 -12.45 1.44
C ALA A 31 -0.64 -10.91 1.53
N ALA A 32 0.24 -10.18 0.84
CA ALA A 32 0.21 -8.71 0.79
C ALA A 32 -1.04 -8.17 0.07
N ALA A 33 -1.45 -8.80 -1.04
CA ALA A 33 -2.61 -8.37 -1.83
C ALA A 33 -3.94 -8.33 -1.02
N PRO A 34 -4.38 -9.40 -0.33
CA PRO A 34 -5.58 -9.36 0.49
C PRO A 34 -5.42 -8.46 1.72
N THR A 35 -4.19 -8.29 2.25
CA THR A 35 -3.92 -7.32 3.32
C THR A 35 -4.22 -5.89 2.85
N PHE A 36 -3.75 -5.52 1.65
CA PHE A 36 -4.06 -4.23 1.06
C PHE A 36 -5.55 -4.08 0.70
N ALA A 37 -6.20 -5.13 0.21
CA ALA A 37 -7.65 -5.11 -0.04
C ALA A 37 -8.46 -4.84 1.23
N GLY A 38 -8.11 -5.51 2.35
CA GLY A 38 -8.72 -5.25 3.66
C GLY A 38 -8.49 -3.82 4.15
N PHE A 39 -7.27 -3.30 3.97
CA PHE A 39 -6.94 -1.90 4.27
C PHE A 39 -7.83 -0.91 3.49
N VAL A 40 -8.00 -1.11 2.18
CA VAL A 40 -8.86 -0.27 1.33
C VAL A 40 -10.33 -0.39 1.74
N SER A 41 -10.79 -1.58 2.13
CA SER A 41 -12.15 -1.79 2.65
C SER A 41 -12.42 -0.92 3.89
N LEU A 42 -11.46 -0.84 4.82
CA LEU A 42 -11.57 0.03 6.00
C LEU A 42 -11.59 1.53 5.65
N LEU A 43 -10.85 1.95 4.62
CA LEU A 43 -10.94 3.33 4.12
C LEU A 43 -12.30 3.63 3.48
N ASN A 44 -12.84 2.69 2.70
CA ASN A 44 -14.16 2.83 2.10
C ASN A 44 -15.26 2.88 3.15
N ASP A 45 -15.18 2.05 4.18
CA ASP A 45 -16.10 2.11 5.31
C ASP A 45 -16.03 3.49 6.02
N ALA A 46 -14.84 4.04 6.27
CA ALA A 46 -14.69 5.37 6.86
C ALA A 46 -15.30 6.49 5.99
N ARG A 47 -15.18 6.36 4.67
CA ARG A 47 -15.80 7.27 3.68
C ARG A 47 -17.32 7.17 3.69
N LEU A 48 -17.86 5.95 3.64
CA LEU A 48 -19.30 5.71 3.68
C LEU A 48 -19.93 6.25 4.97
N ARG A 49 -19.27 6.06 6.12
CA ARG A 49 -19.68 6.66 7.40
C ARG A 49 -19.62 8.19 7.41
N SER A 50 -18.87 8.79 6.49
CA SER A 50 -18.78 10.24 6.29
C SER A 50 -19.67 10.73 5.14
N GLY A 51 -20.54 9.88 4.57
CA GLY A 51 -21.42 10.23 3.45
C GLY A 51 -20.71 10.38 2.10
N LEU A 52 -19.50 9.84 1.96
CA LEU A 52 -18.67 9.92 0.75
C LEU A 52 -18.75 8.60 -0.06
N PRO A 53 -18.59 8.64 -1.40
CA PRO A 53 -18.54 7.43 -2.23
C PRO A 53 -17.25 6.63 -2.00
N THR A 54 -17.21 5.36 -2.38
CA THR A 54 -16.00 4.52 -2.32
C THR A 54 -14.89 5.00 -3.26
N LEU A 55 -13.64 4.63 -2.99
CA LEU A 55 -12.43 5.14 -3.67
C LEU A 55 -12.23 4.68 -5.13
N GLY A 56 -12.87 3.59 -5.58
CA GLY A 56 -12.77 3.13 -6.97
C GLY A 56 -11.34 2.78 -7.42
N PHE A 57 -10.95 3.23 -8.63
CA PHE A 57 -9.62 3.00 -9.19
C PHE A 57 -8.56 3.84 -8.46
N LEU A 58 -7.66 3.17 -7.73
CA LEU A 58 -6.82 3.82 -6.73
C LEU A 58 -5.54 4.47 -7.27
N ASN A 59 -4.96 3.98 -8.36
CA ASN A 59 -3.61 4.40 -8.76
C ASN A 59 -3.48 5.92 -8.90
N PRO A 60 -4.38 6.66 -9.59
CA PRO A 60 -4.28 8.11 -9.67
C PRO A 60 -4.28 8.81 -8.31
N LEU A 61 -5.09 8.31 -7.36
CA LEU A 61 -5.14 8.84 -6.00
C LEU A 61 -3.84 8.52 -5.23
N ILE A 62 -3.36 7.29 -5.31
CA ILE A 62 -2.14 6.83 -4.63
C ILE A 62 -0.95 7.71 -5.01
N TYR A 63 -0.71 7.93 -6.31
CA TYR A 63 0.41 8.75 -6.76
C TYR A 63 0.25 10.23 -6.38
N LYS A 64 -0.99 10.76 -6.43
CA LYS A 64 -1.26 12.13 -5.97
C LYS A 64 -1.00 12.31 -4.47
N ILE A 65 -1.33 11.30 -3.66
CA ILE A 65 -0.98 11.30 -2.23
C ILE A 65 0.54 11.18 -2.05
N GLY A 66 1.22 10.31 -2.81
CA GLY A 66 2.68 10.19 -2.75
C GLY A 66 3.40 11.51 -3.02
N GLU A 67 2.89 12.32 -3.95
CA GLU A 67 3.44 13.64 -4.27
C GLU A 67 3.08 14.71 -3.22
N LEU A 68 1.81 14.84 -2.84
CA LEU A 68 1.32 15.97 -2.02
C LEU A 68 1.35 15.69 -0.52
N ALA A 69 1.33 14.42 -0.12
CA ALA A 69 1.27 13.97 1.26
C ALA A 69 2.07 12.67 1.44
N PRO A 70 3.40 12.66 1.18
CA PRO A 70 4.23 11.45 1.18
C PRO A 70 4.14 10.63 2.48
N THR A 71 3.89 11.29 3.62
CA THR A 71 3.64 10.63 4.92
C THR A 71 2.40 9.75 4.98
N GLY A 72 1.56 9.75 3.94
CA GLY A 72 0.51 8.75 3.74
C GLY A 72 1.05 7.34 3.52
N PHE A 73 2.34 7.22 3.22
CA PHE A 73 3.06 5.95 3.10
C PHE A 73 4.30 5.96 3.98
N ASN A 74 4.66 4.78 4.51
CA ASN A 74 5.96 4.56 5.13
C ASN A 74 6.91 4.06 4.03
N ASP A 75 7.80 4.96 3.61
CA ASP A 75 8.81 4.76 2.58
C ASP A 75 9.85 3.71 3.01
N ILE A 76 10.07 2.68 2.18
CA ILE A 76 11.03 1.61 2.45
C ILE A 76 12.30 1.94 1.65
N THR A 77 13.40 2.23 2.36
CA THR A 77 14.63 2.72 1.73
C THR A 77 15.81 1.75 1.85
N ASN A 78 15.56 0.55 2.37
CA ASN A 78 16.58 -0.47 2.57
C ASN A 78 16.07 -1.85 2.15
N GLY A 79 16.91 -2.58 1.41
CA GLY A 79 16.62 -3.90 0.86
C GLY A 79 16.77 -3.95 -0.66
N SER A 80 16.72 -5.16 -1.20
CA SER A 80 16.78 -5.46 -2.64
C SER A 80 15.90 -6.67 -2.98
N ASN A 81 15.62 -6.88 -4.27
CA ASN A 81 14.85 -8.04 -4.75
C ASN A 81 15.63 -8.88 -5.77
N PRO A 82 16.79 -9.45 -5.39
CA PRO A 82 17.55 -10.31 -6.27
C PRO A 82 16.72 -11.52 -6.69
N GLY A 83 16.87 -11.93 -7.93
CA GLY A 83 16.06 -12.99 -8.52
C GLY A 83 16.54 -13.36 -9.92
N CYS A 84 16.28 -14.61 -10.33
CA CYS A 84 16.64 -15.14 -11.65
C CYS A 84 18.12 -14.94 -12.03
N GLY A 85 19.03 -14.97 -11.04
CA GLY A 85 20.46 -14.74 -11.26
C GLY A 85 20.86 -13.27 -11.48
N THR A 86 19.97 -12.32 -11.19
CA THR A 86 20.24 -10.88 -11.23
C THR A 86 20.24 -10.29 -9.81
N GLU A 87 20.97 -9.19 -9.62
CA GLU A 87 20.94 -8.41 -8.37
C GLU A 87 19.57 -7.75 -8.12
N GLY A 88 18.68 -7.73 -9.12
CA GLY A 88 17.39 -7.08 -9.05
C GLY A 88 17.52 -5.56 -8.96
N PHE A 89 16.62 -4.96 -8.20
CA PHE A 89 16.60 -3.54 -7.90
C PHE A 89 16.92 -3.32 -6.41
N ASN A 90 17.18 -2.05 -6.06
CA ASN A 90 17.33 -1.61 -4.67
C ASN A 90 16.16 -0.73 -4.24
N ALA A 91 15.77 -0.84 -2.97
CA ALA A 91 14.84 0.06 -2.34
C ALA A 91 15.49 1.45 -2.22
N THR A 92 14.75 2.52 -2.49
CA THR A 92 15.29 3.89 -2.50
C THR A 92 14.29 4.87 -1.91
N LYS A 93 14.72 6.12 -1.68
CA LYS A 93 13.81 7.16 -1.23
C LYS A 93 12.75 7.47 -2.29
N GLY A 94 11.48 7.43 -1.89
CA GLY A 94 10.34 7.68 -2.77
C GLY A 94 9.85 6.41 -3.47
N TRP A 95 9.27 6.55 -4.67
CA TRP A 95 8.83 5.37 -5.41
C TRP A 95 10.03 4.54 -5.89
N ASP A 96 10.00 3.23 -5.64
CA ASP A 96 10.99 2.29 -6.17
C ASP A 96 10.33 1.01 -6.75
N PRO A 97 11.01 0.28 -7.65
CA PRO A 97 10.46 -0.91 -8.32
C PRO A 97 10.46 -2.17 -7.44
N ILE A 98 10.48 -2.03 -6.11
CA ILE A 98 10.39 -3.14 -5.15
C ILE A 98 9.17 -2.97 -4.25
N THR A 99 8.97 -1.76 -3.73
CA THR A 99 7.97 -1.44 -2.72
C THR A 99 7.00 -0.33 -3.13
N GLY A 100 7.19 0.24 -4.32
CA GLY A 100 6.36 1.33 -4.81
C GLY A 100 6.51 2.55 -3.91
N LEU A 101 5.42 3.18 -3.50
CA LEU A 101 5.45 4.25 -2.49
C LEU A 101 5.68 3.75 -1.05
N GLY A 102 5.83 2.45 -0.84
CA GLY A 102 5.98 1.82 0.47
C GLY A 102 4.66 1.32 1.07
N THR A 103 4.61 1.21 2.40
CA THR A 103 3.44 0.66 3.11
C THR A 103 2.42 1.74 3.47
N PRO A 104 1.11 1.50 3.30
CA PRO A 104 0.11 2.53 3.53
C PRO A 104 -0.09 2.82 5.03
N ASN A 105 -0.14 4.10 5.41
CA ASN A 105 -0.39 4.54 6.78
C ASN A 105 -1.89 4.81 6.98
N PHE A 106 -2.58 3.93 7.73
CA PHE A 106 -4.05 4.02 7.89
C PHE A 106 -4.51 5.35 8.48
N GLY A 107 -3.86 5.83 9.55
CA GLY A 107 -4.27 7.06 10.22
C GLY A 107 -4.23 8.26 9.28
N LYS A 108 -3.10 8.43 8.58
CA LYS A 108 -2.90 9.52 7.62
C LYS A 108 -3.84 9.41 6.42
N LEU A 109 -3.93 8.22 5.82
CA LEU A 109 -4.74 8.00 4.63
C LEU A 109 -6.23 8.17 4.92
N LYS A 110 -6.74 7.68 6.06
CA LYS A 110 -8.13 7.87 6.48
C LYS A 110 -8.49 9.35 6.56
N ASP A 111 -7.66 10.18 7.18
CA ASP A 111 -7.95 11.61 7.32
C ASP A 111 -7.89 12.33 5.97
N ILE A 112 -6.97 11.95 5.10
CA ILE A 112 -6.89 12.46 3.71
C ILE A 112 -8.16 12.11 2.95
N VAL A 113 -8.55 10.84 2.91
CA VAL A 113 -9.68 10.38 2.08
C VAL A 113 -11.05 10.69 2.67
N THR A 114 -11.13 11.20 3.90
CA THR A 114 -12.38 11.69 4.50
C THR A 114 -12.45 13.22 4.56
N GLY A 115 -11.48 13.93 3.97
CA GLY A 115 -11.44 15.39 3.95
C GLY A 115 -11.13 16.04 5.30
N LYS A 116 -10.59 15.27 6.26
CA LYS A 116 -10.20 15.75 7.60
C LYS A 116 -8.74 16.18 7.66
N SER A 117 -7.95 15.89 6.62
CA SER A 117 -6.58 16.39 6.47
C SER A 117 -6.56 17.88 6.10
N THR A 118 -5.53 18.59 6.56
CA THR A 118 -5.24 19.97 6.13
C THR A 118 -4.72 20.02 4.68
N ILE A 119 -4.20 18.90 4.15
CA ILE A 119 -3.76 18.77 2.77
C ILE A 119 -4.97 18.46 1.89
N LYS A 120 -5.28 19.35 0.95
CA LYS A 120 -6.41 19.19 0.03
C LYS A 120 -6.05 18.26 -1.13
N ILE A 121 -6.60 17.05 -1.10
CA ILE A 121 -6.51 16.08 -2.18
C ILE A 121 -7.94 15.83 -2.66
N ASN A 122 -8.26 16.25 -3.89
CA ASN A 122 -9.56 15.93 -4.47
C ASN A 122 -9.65 14.40 -4.65
N THR A 123 -10.57 13.78 -3.91
CA THR A 123 -10.90 12.35 -3.91
C THR A 123 -12.30 12.12 -4.42
#